data_AF-A0A2X3K9Z3-F1
#
_entry.id   AF-A0A2X3K9Z3-F1
#
_cell.length_a   1.000
_cell.length_b   1.000
_cell.length_c   1.000
_cell.angle_alpha   90.00
_cell.angle_beta   90.00
_cell.angle_gamma   90.00
#
_symmetry.space_group_name_H-M   'P 1'
#
loop_
_entity.id
_entity.type
_entity.pdbx_description
1 polymer ?
#
loop_
_entity_poly.entity_id
_entity_poly.type
_entity_poly.pdbx_seq_one_letter_code
_entity_poly.pdbx_strand_id
1 'polypeptide(L)'
;MPQSHYRTDWLCIATSGKAVDGRTIEPQWLIDAAETYTRKTYTAMIWPHHPQCDISEREFTCNLGEVDALKVETEGDVTKLYAQLIPNQFLIDANRQGQKLFTSAEFVTDFAGSGREYLFWAGCDGYSGKSGNGKT
;
A
#
# COMPACT_ATOMS: atom_id res chain seq x y z
N MET A 1 -18.59 -11.37 14.90
CA MET A 1 -19.32 -10.18 14.42
C MET A 1 -18.97 -9.98 12.95
N PRO A 2 -19.92 -9.72 12.04
CA PRO A 2 -19.56 -9.35 10.68
C PRO A 2 -18.86 -7.98 10.72
N GLN A 3 -17.67 -7.90 10.12
CA GLN A 3 -16.93 -6.64 9.97
C GLN A 3 -17.81 -5.67 9.17
N SER A 4 -18.14 -4.50 9.72
CA SER A 4 -18.72 -3.43 8.92
C SER A 4 -17.71 -3.07 7.82
N HIS A 5 -18.06 -3.34 6.55
CA HIS A 5 -17.20 -3.03 5.41
C HIS A 5 -17.19 -1.53 5.12
N TYR A 6 -16.60 -0.74 6.03
CA TYR A 6 -16.19 0.61 5.69
C TYR A 6 -15.18 0.51 4.55
N ARG A 7 -15.41 1.28 3.50
CA ARG A 7 -14.49 1.41 2.38
C ARG A 7 -14.14 2.88 2.26
N THR A 8 -12.87 3.19 2.14
CA THR A 8 -12.43 4.56 1.91
C THR A 8 -12.77 5.01 0.49
N ASP A 9 -12.77 6.32 0.28
CA ASP A 9 -12.56 6.85 -1.06
C ASP A 9 -11.18 6.44 -1.60
N TRP A 10 -10.91 6.80 -2.85
CA TRP A 10 -9.62 6.58 -3.47
C TRP A 10 -8.53 7.43 -2.80
N LEU A 11 -7.59 6.76 -2.14
CA LEU A 11 -6.45 7.40 -1.48
C LEU A 11 -5.21 7.25 -2.35
N CYS A 12 -4.47 8.32 -2.57
CA CYS A 12 -3.19 8.26 -3.29
C CYS A 12 -2.13 7.60 -2.40
N ILE A 13 -1.70 6.40 -2.76
CA ILE A 13 -0.73 5.61 -1.97
C ILE A 13 0.69 5.68 -2.52
N ALA A 14 0.87 5.99 -3.81
CA ALA A 14 2.19 6.16 -4.42
C ALA A 14 2.17 7.14 -5.59
N THR A 15 3.32 7.72 -5.90
CA THR A 15 3.52 8.63 -7.05
C THR A 15 4.85 8.30 -7.71
N SER A 16 4.89 8.28 -9.03
CA SER A 16 6.13 8.05 -9.78
C SER A 16 7.14 9.18 -9.57
N GLY A 17 8.41 8.88 -9.81
CA GLY A 17 9.54 9.79 -9.62
C GLY A 17 10.34 9.51 -8.35
N LYS A 18 11.11 10.51 -7.89
CA LYS A 18 11.99 10.34 -6.73
C LYS A 18 11.20 10.29 -5.42
N ALA A 19 11.38 9.20 -4.68
CA ALA A 19 10.92 9.03 -3.31
C ALA A 19 11.89 9.69 -2.31
N VAL A 20 11.40 9.92 -1.08
CA VAL A 20 12.14 10.60 -0.01
C VAL A 20 13.39 9.82 0.42
N ASP A 21 13.37 8.50 0.27
CA ASP A 21 14.50 7.61 0.57
C ASP A 21 15.55 7.52 -0.55
N GLY A 22 15.40 8.31 -1.62
CA GLY A 22 16.34 8.39 -2.74
C GLY A 22 16.06 7.41 -3.88
N ARG A 23 15.05 6.54 -3.78
CA ARG A 23 14.68 5.61 -4.87
C ARG A 23 13.84 6.30 -5.94
N THR A 24 13.87 5.75 -7.14
CA THR A 24 12.96 6.16 -8.23
C THR A 24 11.85 5.14 -8.35
N ILE A 25 10.60 5.61 -8.28
CA ILE A 25 9.40 4.82 -8.57
C ILE A 25 9.10 4.99 -10.05
N GLU A 26 9.27 3.93 -10.82
CA GLU A 26 8.94 3.93 -12.25
C GLU A 26 7.42 4.01 -12.44
N PRO A 27 6.91 4.84 -13.37
CA PRO A 27 5.48 4.88 -13.71
C PRO A 27 4.89 3.50 -14.00
N GLN A 28 5.67 2.67 -14.70
CA GLN A 28 5.27 1.34 -15.11
C GLN A 28 4.96 0.43 -13.91
N TRP A 29 5.69 0.54 -12.79
CA TRP A 29 5.42 -0.26 -11.59
C TRP A 29 4.04 0.01 -11.02
N LEU A 30 3.58 1.27 -11.10
CA LEU A 30 2.27 1.67 -10.59
C LEU A 30 1.15 1.19 -11.52
N ILE A 31 1.39 1.24 -12.83
CA ILE A 31 0.46 0.72 -13.84
C ILE A 31 0.32 -0.79 -13.69
N ASP A 32 1.45 -1.52 -13.62
CA ASP A 32 1.46 -2.96 -13.47
C ASP A 32 0.82 -3.42 -12.16
N ALA A 33 1.10 -2.73 -11.05
CA ALA A 33 0.43 -3.02 -9.80
C ALA A 33 -1.09 -2.83 -9.89
N ALA A 34 -1.57 -1.75 -10.52
CA ALA A 34 -3.00 -1.51 -10.67
C ALA A 34 -3.70 -2.55 -11.57
N GLU A 35 -3.03 -2.99 -12.64
CA GLU A 35 -3.59 -3.95 -13.59
C GLU A 35 -3.53 -5.40 -13.11
N THR A 36 -2.50 -5.77 -12.36
CA THR A 36 -2.32 -7.15 -11.89
C THR A 36 -3.02 -7.43 -10.56
N TYR A 37 -3.24 -6.40 -9.73
CA TYR A 37 -3.78 -6.59 -8.39
C TYR A 37 -5.18 -7.20 -8.40
N THR A 38 -5.33 -8.31 -7.67
CA THR A 38 -6.63 -8.90 -7.39
C THR A 38 -6.61 -9.62 -6.06
N ARG A 39 -7.62 -9.32 -5.23
CA ARG A 39 -7.82 -9.96 -3.93
C ARG A 39 -7.90 -11.49 -4.00
N LYS A 40 -8.30 -12.03 -5.16
CA LYS A 40 -8.36 -13.48 -5.40
C LYS A 40 -6.99 -14.13 -5.50
N THR A 41 -6.01 -13.43 -6.07
CA THR A 41 -4.64 -13.93 -6.19
C THR A 41 -3.89 -13.71 -4.89
N TYR A 42 -3.91 -12.48 -4.40
CA TYR A 42 -3.34 -12.12 -3.11
C TYR A 42 -4.00 -10.84 -2.61
N THR A 43 -4.60 -10.90 -1.40
CA THR A 43 -5.16 -9.71 -0.75
C THR A 43 -4.04 -9.01 0.01
N ALA A 44 -3.70 -7.79 -0.40
CA ALA A 44 -2.74 -6.97 0.34
C ALA A 44 -3.39 -6.51 1.65
N MET A 45 -2.77 -6.86 2.79
CA MET A 45 -3.24 -6.41 4.10
C MET A 45 -2.76 -4.96 4.36
N ILE A 46 -3.20 -4.37 5.47
CA ILE A 46 -2.71 -3.10 6.02
C ILE A 46 -2.09 -3.38 7.41
N TRP A 47 -0.93 -2.81 7.72
CA TRP A 47 -0.04 -3.14 8.85
C TRP A 47 0.48 -1.81 9.42
N PRO A 48 0.82 -1.80 10.70
CA PRO A 48 1.26 -0.58 11.37
C PRO A 48 2.63 -0.06 10.96
N HIS A 49 3.49 -0.82 10.29
CA HIS A 49 4.81 -0.34 9.86
C HIS A 49 5.41 -1.27 8.79
N HIS A 50 6.45 -0.78 8.10
CA HIS A 50 7.33 -1.61 7.30
C HIS A 50 8.23 -2.46 8.20
N PRO A 51 8.40 -3.77 7.91
CA PRO A 51 9.40 -4.58 8.60
C PRO A 51 10.78 -3.99 8.34
N GLN A 52 11.60 -3.87 9.39
CA GLN A 52 12.94 -3.28 9.25
C GLN A 52 13.96 -4.34 8.82
N CYS A 53 13.81 -5.56 9.33
CA CYS A 53 14.73 -6.66 9.13
C CYS A 53 14.03 -7.86 8.49
N ASP A 54 12.86 -8.26 9.00
CA ASP A 54 12.19 -9.48 8.57
C ASP A 54 10.65 -9.37 8.65
N ILE A 55 9.96 -10.04 7.73
CA ILE A 55 8.49 -10.03 7.66
C ILE A 55 7.82 -10.66 8.90
N SER A 56 8.53 -11.53 9.63
CA SER A 56 8.11 -12.11 10.91
C SER A 56 7.85 -11.07 12.00
N GLU A 57 8.38 -9.85 11.88
CA GLU A 57 8.02 -8.72 12.77
C GLU A 57 6.50 -8.49 12.82
N ARG A 58 5.77 -8.84 11.76
CA ARG A 58 4.30 -8.70 11.67
C ARG A 58 3.56 -9.71 12.54
N GLU A 59 4.16 -10.85 12.90
CA GLU A 59 3.53 -11.91 13.70
C GLU A 59 3.03 -11.40 15.06
N PHE A 60 3.73 -10.39 15.61
CA PHE A 60 3.40 -9.78 16.89
C PHE A 60 2.60 -8.47 16.76
N THR A 61 2.02 -8.20 15.59
CA THR A 61 1.25 -6.97 15.33
C THR A 61 -0.17 -7.28 14.85
N CYS A 62 -1.10 -6.37 15.15
CA CYS A 62 -2.43 -6.42 14.56
C CYS A 62 -2.40 -5.76 13.19
N ASN A 63 -2.95 -6.44 12.17
CA ASN A 63 -3.26 -5.79 10.91
C ASN A 63 -4.27 -4.64 11.13
N LEU A 64 -4.35 -3.75 10.17
CA LEU A 64 -5.14 -2.51 10.16
C LEU A 64 -6.25 -2.56 9.09
N GLY A 65 -6.40 -3.69 8.39
CA GLY A 65 -7.39 -3.87 7.34
C GLY A 65 -6.82 -4.51 6.08
N GLU A 66 -7.50 -4.27 4.96
CA GLU A 66 -7.20 -4.83 3.64
C GLU A 66 -7.27 -3.77 2.55
N VAL A 67 -6.55 -3.98 1.44
CA VAL A 67 -6.71 -3.20 0.21
C VAL A 67 -7.82 -3.83 -0.64
N ASP A 68 -8.82 -3.06 -1.00
CA ASP A 68 -9.95 -3.54 -1.80
C ASP A 68 -9.64 -3.52 -3.30
N ALA A 69 -9.17 -2.37 -3.79
CA ALA A 69 -8.96 -2.13 -5.22
C ALA A 69 -7.87 -1.11 -5.43
N LEU A 70 -7.23 -1.20 -6.60
CA LEU A 70 -6.24 -0.25 -7.08
C LEU A 70 -6.71 0.39 -8.38
N LYS A 71 -6.30 1.64 -8.58
CA LYS A 71 -6.37 2.30 -9.88
C LYS A 71 -5.16 3.20 -10.06
N VAL A 72 -4.85 3.51 -11.30
CA VAL A 72 -3.78 4.43 -11.66
C VAL A 72 -4.38 5.65 -12.36
N GLU A 73 -3.81 6.82 -12.12
CA GLU A 73 -4.09 8.04 -12.87
C GLU A 73 -2.77 8.67 -13.32
N THR A 74 -2.67 9.03 -14.60
CA THR A 74 -1.48 9.63 -15.18
C THR A 74 -1.81 11.04 -15.66
N GLU A 75 -1.05 12.01 -15.17
CA GLU A 75 -1.16 13.43 -15.51
C GLU A 75 0.22 13.90 -16.03
N GLY A 76 0.36 14.03 -17.35
CA GLY A 76 1.67 14.30 -17.97
C GLY A 76 2.65 13.15 -17.72
N ASP A 77 3.84 13.49 -17.21
CA ASP A 77 4.90 12.50 -16.90
C ASP A 77 4.76 11.89 -15.49
N VAL A 78 3.73 12.29 -14.72
CA VAL A 78 3.51 11.84 -13.36
C VAL A 78 2.37 10.83 -13.31
N THR A 79 2.66 9.67 -12.77
CA THR A 79 1.69 8.58 -12.55
C THR A 79 1.46 8.41 -11.06
N LYS A 80 0.19 8.31 -10.65
CA LYS A 80 -0.23 8.14 -9.25
C LYS A 80 -1.00 6.85 -9.10
N LEU A 81 -0.68 6.08 -8.06
CA LEU A 81 -1.43 4.89 -7.68
C LEU A 81 -2.38 5.25 -6.56
N TYR A 82 -3.64 4.89 -6.74
CA TYR A 82 -4.70 5.05 -5.76
C TYR A 82 -5.18 3.70 -5.28
N ALA A 83 -5.53 3.63 -4.00
CA ALA A 83 -6.13 2.45 -3.39
C ALA A 83 -7.45 2.80 -2.69
N GLN A 84 -8.39 1.87 -2.72
CA GLN A 84 -9.49 1.83 -1.76
C GLN A 84 -9.13 0.86 -0.64
N LEU A 85 -9.30 1.29 0.60
CA LEU A 85 -8.97 0.51 1.78
C LEU A 85 -10.25 0.04 2.47
N ILE A 86 -10.21 -1.16 3.04
CA ILE A 86 -11.18 -1.69 4.00
C ILE A 86 -10.51 -1.62 5.37
N PRO A 87 -10.58 -0.48 6.08
CA PRO A 87 -9.99 -0.35 7.40
C PRO A 87 -10.72 -1.24 8.41
N ASN A 88 -9.97 -1.84 9.33
CA ASN A 88 -10.55 -2.44 10.51
C ASN A 88 -10.69 -1.41 11.64
N GLN A 89 -11.26 -1.83 12.78
CA GLN A 89 -11.50 -0.93 13.90
C GLN A 89 -10.22 -0.30 14.46
N PHE A 90 -9.08 -1.02 14.42
CA PHE A 90 -7.80 -0.48 14.89
C PHE A 90 -7.33 0.70 14.05
N LEU A 91 -7.45 0.63 12.72
CA LEU A 91 -7.08 1.75 11.85
C LEU A 91 -8.01 2.96 12.06
N ILE A 92 -9.31 2.70 12.22
CA ILE A 92 -10.30 3.75 12.48
C ILE A 92 -9.96 4.47 13.80
N ASP A 93 -9.67 3.72 14.86
CA ASP A 93 -9.37 4.30 16.17
C ASP A 93 -8.01 4.98 16.21
N ALA A 94 -7.00 4.44 15.52
CA ALA A 94 -5.70 5.09 15.37
C ALA A 94 -5.83 6.42 14.62
N ASN A 95 -6.59 6.45 13.51
CA ASN A 95 -6.80 7.67 12.74
C ASN A 95 -7.55 8.73 13.54
N ARG A 96 -8.57 8.36 14.32
CA ARG A 96 -9.26 9.26 15.27
C ARG A 96 -8.34 9.86 16.31
N GLN A 97 -7.26 9.15 16.68
CA GLN A 97 -6.23 9.62 17.61
C GLN A 97 -5.10 10.40 16.91
N GLY A 98 -5.23 10.70 15.61
CA GLY A 98 -4.21 11.42 14.85
C GLY A 98 -2.99 10.56 14.50
N GLN A 99 -3.10 9.24 14.53
CA GLN A 99 -2.05 8.30 14.17
C GLN A 99 -2.34 7.65 12.81
N LYS A 100 -1.33 7.03 12.18
CA LYS A 100 -1.50 6.25 10.94
C LYS A 100 -2.17 7.06 9.82
N LEU A 101 -1.70 8.30 9.65
CA LEU A 101 -2.28 9.29 8.76
C LEU A 101 -1.85 9.10 7.30
N PHE A 102 -0.72 8.43 7.08
CA PHE A 102 -0.12 8.28 5.77
C PHE A 102 0.02 6.81 5.40
N THR A 103 -0.12 6.53 4.11
CA THR A 103 0.01 5.21 3.53
C THR A 103 1.25 5.11 2.65
N SER A 104 1.86 3.93 2.64
CA SER A 104 3.00 3.55 1.80
C SER A 104 2.70 2.21 1.13
N ALA A 105 3.36 1.88 0.02
CA ALA A 105 3.06 0.70 -0.80
C ALA A 105 4.31 -0.15 -1.05
N GLU A 106 4.30 -1.47 -0.87
CA GLU A 106 5.43 -2.33 -1.30
C GLU A 106 5.05 -3.11 -2.54
N PHE A 107 5.98 -3.17 -3.49
CA PHE A 107 5.81 -3.87 -4.76
C PHE A 107 6.76 -5.05 -4.83
N VAL A 108 6.23 -6.20 -5.22
CA VAL A 108 7.04 -7.38 -5.56
C VAL A 108 7.30 -7.35 -7.06
N THR A 109 8.57 -7.48 -7.43
CA THR A 109 8.99 -7.57 -8.84
C THR A 109 8.82 -8.98 -9.39
N ASP A 110 8.55 -9.08 -10.68
CA ASP A 110 8.39 -10.38 -11.38
C ASP A 110 7.39 -11.31 -10.67
N PHE A 111 6.23 -10.74 -10.32
CA PHE A 111 5.23 -11.49 -9.58
C PHE A 111 4.78 -12.71 -10.39
N ALA A 112 4.89 -13.90 -9.77
CA ALA A 112 4.60 -15.19 -10.40
C ALA A 112 5.35 -15.47 -11.72
N GLY A 113 6.53 -14.87 -11.94
CA GLY A 113 7.30 -15.04 -13.17
C GLY A 113 6.71 -14.32 -14.39
N SER A 114 5.85 -13.33 -14.17
CA SER A 114 5.14 -12.61 -15.24
C SER A 114 5.92 -11.44 -15.85
N GLY A 115 7.05 -11.06 -15.25
CA GLY A 115 7.80 -9.85 -15.56
C GLY A 115 7.14 -8.55 -15.10
N ARG A 116 6.02 -8.62 -14.37
CA ARG A 116 5.21 -7.47 -13.93
C ARG A 116 5.24 -7.29 -12.42
N GLU A 117 5.11 -6.05 -11.97
CA GLU A 117 5.01 -5.69 -10.56
C GLU A 117 3.61 -5.96 -9.99
N TYR A 118 3.57 -6.42 -8.74
CA TYR A 118 2.33 -6.65 -8.00
C TYR A 118 2.36 -5.94 -6.64
N LEU A 119 1.23 -5.36 -6.21
CA LEU A 119 1.13 -4.78 -4.89
C LEU A 119 1.09 -5.89 -3.82
N PHE A 120 2.15 -5.97 -3.03
CA PHE A 120 2.22 -6.89 -1.90
C PHE A 120 1.67 -6.26 -0.62
N TRP A 121 1.84 -4.94 -0.45
CA TRP A 121 1.69 -4.31 0.85
C TRP A 121 1.14 -2.88 0.83
N ALA A 122 0.31 -2.52 1.81
CA ALA A 122 -0.01 -1.12 2.13
C ALA A 122 0.30 -0.79 3.60
N GLY A 123 1.42 -0.13 3.87
CA GLY A 123 1.82 0.29 5.22
C GLY A 123 1.06 1.53 5.67
N CYS A 124 0.83 1.67 6.98
CA CYS A 124 0.39 2.94 7.56
C CYS A 124 1.43 3.45 8.55
N ASP A 125 2.03 4.60 8.25
CA ASP A 125 3.05 5.22 9.09
C ASP A 125 2.56 6.52 9.75
N GLY A 126 3.19 6.87 10.88
CA GLY A 126 2.92 8.11 11.63
C GLY A 126 3.80 9.30 11.21
N TYR A 127 4.80 9.07 10.37
CA TYR A 127 5.70 10.11 9.89
C TYR A 127 5.15 10.80 8.64
N SER A 128 5.29 12.13 8.56
CA SER A 128 4.82 12.97 7.44
C SER A 128 5.66 12.88 6.16
N GLY A 129 6.52 11.87 6.05
CA GLY A 129 7.28 11.57 4.83
C GLY A 129 6.69 10.35 4.13
N LYS A 130 6.63 10.37 2.79
CA LYS A 130 6.34 9.18 1.97
C LYS A 130 7.39 8.11 2.31
N SER A 131 7.05 7.27 3.28
CA SER A 131 7.84 6.13 3.71
C SER A 131 8.02 5.21 2.52
N GLY A 132 9.27 4.86 2.26
CA GLY A 132 9.72 4.27 1.02
C GLY A 132 8.98 3.02 0.60
N ASN A 133 8.57 2.96 -0.67
CA ASN A 133 7.99 1.75 -1.27
C ASN A 133 9.02 0.65 -1.47
N GLY A 134 9.25 -0.20 -0.45
CA GLY A 134 10.18 -1.35 -0.48
C GLY A 134 9.99 -2.27 -1.69
N LYS A 135 11.09 -2.61 -2.38
CA LYS A 135 11.18 -3.84 -3.17
C LYS A 135 11.81 -4.87 -2.24
N THR A 136 11.06 -5.91 -1.88
CA THR A 136 11.60 -7.14 -1.27
C THR A 136 11.66 -8.20 -2.34
#